data_AF-A0A2V7CE75-F1
#
_entry.id   AF-A0A2V7CE75-F1
#
_cell.length_a   1.000
_cell.length_b   1.000
_cell.length_c   1.000
_cell.angle_alpha   90.00
_cell.angle_beta   90.00
_cell.angle_gamma   90.00
#
_symmetry.space_group_name_H-M   'P 1'
#
loop_
_entity.id
_entity.type
_entity.pdbx_description
1 polymer ?
#
loop_
_entity_poly.entity_id
_entity_poly.type
_entity_poly.pdbx_seq_one_letter_code
_entity_poly.pdbx_strand_id
1 'polypeptide(L)'
;TSVGCLFGPPLPIPNPGSTPTSVCVINSVTANASGSTNCSSGASSLTLPLNSEIFLDGDLLPARPGIQVCPVCLGNACVGGSNNGAACTLATDCPGGSCVTATVCHTLATEGSNGAPCVPADSPINAGFPTSQDCPPPGSLDIGGLPIAFALTTGTKTSTGQLKSGQANVFCGYCRDDGTGPTGTSCFEGNTTTGCPTNSGCTAAGTPFPCCTGLGTGGCNLPPKQCFNGLTNTSTACTDGSGSWPDCQQANPGAFGPAGGGAHTITETGAPAGNMTDGLGHASTLVSIFCIQPTFNATVDGAGDLPGPGAVSLPGTAQLLP
;
A
#
# COMPACT_ATOMS: atom_id res chain seq x y z
N THR A 1 -11.46 1.34 14.33
CA THR A 1 -10.66 2.50 13.94
C THR A 1 -11.48 3.39 13.04
N SER A 2 -11.43 4.70 13.23
CA SER A 2 -12.23 5.67 12.47
C SER A 2 -11.49 6.14 11.22
N VAL A 3 -12.23 6.66 10.24
CA VAL A 3 -11.67 7.40 9.09
C VAL A 3 -10.76 8.54 9.56
N GLY A 4 -9.66 8.77 8.83
CA GLY A 4 -8.66 9.79 9.11
C GLY A 4 -7.59 9.39 10.13
N CYS A 5 -7.75 8.28 10.87
CA CYS A 5 -6.71 7.84 11.81
C CYS A 5 -5.49 7.27 11.04
N LEU A 6 -4.28 7.52 11.53
CA LEU A 6 -3.08 6.82 11.06
C LEU A 6 -3.13 5.34 11.47
N PHE A 7 -2.51 4.49 10.66
CA PHE A 7 -2.45 3.05 10.87
C PHE A 7 -0.99 2.59 11.06
N GLY A 8 -0.64 2.27 12.32
CA GLY A 8 0.73 1.88 12.70
C GLY A 8 1.73 3.06 12.65
N PRO A 9 3.03 2.81 12.88
CA PRO A 9 4.09 3.78 12.66
C PRO A 9 4.44 3.89 11.15
N PRO A 10 5.25 4.88 10.73
CA PRO A 10 5.77 4.93 9.37
C PRO A 10 6.49 3.63 9.01
N LEU A 11 6.21 3.07 7.84
CA LEU A 11 6.79 1.80 7.40
C LEU A 11 8.01 2.06 6.50
N PRO A 12 9.25 1.77 6.96
CA PRO A 12 10.43 1.89 6.13
C PRO A 12 10.52 0.69 5.16
N ILE A 13 10.67 0.97 3.87
CA ILE A 13 10.93 -0.03 2.83
C ILE A 13 12.31 0.25 2.22
N PRO A 14 13.39 -0.25 2.84
CA PRO A 14 14.75 -0.04 2.34
C PRO A 14 14.98 -0.84 1.04
N ASN A 15 15.65 -0.22 0.06
CA ASN A 15 16.13 -0.90 -1.14
C ASN A 15 17.68 -0.96 -1.12
N PRO A 16 18.28 -2.08 -0.68
CA PRO A 16 19.73 -2.24 -0.68
C PRO A 16 20.38 -2.22 -2.07
N GLY A 17 19.63 -2.57 -3.11
CA GLY A 17 20.11 -2.53 -4.49
C GLY A 17 20.18 -1.12 -5.07
N SER A 18 19.43 -0.18 -4.50
CA SER A 18 19.46 1.23 -4.88
C SER A 18 18.90 2.09 -3.74
N THR A 19 19.80 2.56 -2.86
CA THR A 19 19.41 3.33 -1.67
C THR A 19 18.53 4.54 -1.97
N PRO A 20 18.71 5.32 -3.06
CA PRO A 20 17.85 6.48 -3.37
C PRO A 20 16.41 6.12 -3.71
N THR A 21 16.12 4.83 -3.93
CA THR A 21 14.78 4.33 -4.30
C THR A 21 14.02 3.71 -3.14
N SER A 22 14.59 3.82 -1.94
CA SER A 22 13.93 3.36 -0.71
C SER A 22 12.76 4.29 -0.37
N VAL A 23 11.65 3.72 0.10
CA VAL A 23 10.44 4.49 0.40
C VAL A 23 10.01 4.41 1.86
N CYS A 24 9.49 5.53 2.39
CA CYS A 24 8.77 5.57 3.66
C CYS A 24 7.27 5.59 3.37
N VAL A 25 6.49 4.71 4.01
CA VAL A 25 5.05 4.62 3.77
C VAL A 25 4.27 5.04 5.02
N ILE A 26 3.33 5.97 4.84
CA ILE A 26 2.39 6.41 5.88
C ILE A 26 1.01 5.87 5.53
N ASN A 27 0.46 5.04 6.42
CA ASN A 27 -0.87 4.48 6.23
C ASN A 27 -1.90 5.30 7.02
N SER A 28 -3.01 5.64 6.38
CA SER A 28 -4.16 6.31 7.00
C SER A 28 -5.45 5.58 6.67
N VAL A 29 -6.43 5.59 7.56
CA VAL A 29 -7.71 4.90 7.41
C VAL A 29 -8.65 5.74 6.56
N THR A 30 -9.10 5.21 5.42
CA THR A 30 -9.97 5.94 4.48
C THR A 30 -11.46 5.73 4.71
N ALA A 31 -11.82 4.71 5.50
CA ALA A 31 -13.18 4.49 5.97
C ALA A 31 -13.18 3.77 7.31
N ASN A 32 -14.23 3.98 8.11
CA ASN A 32 -14.36 3.31 9.42
C ASN A 32 -14.18 1.79 9.28
N ALA A 33 -13.33 1.23 10.12
CA ALA A 33 -13.10 -0.20 10.17
C ALA A 33 -14.40 -0.92 10.55
N SER A 34 -14.74 -1.97 9.82
CA SER A 34 -15.95 -2.76 10.06
C SER A 34 -15.63 -4.24 10.02
N GLY A 35 -16.23 -5.04 10.88
CA GLY A 35 -15.93 -6.45 10.94
C GLY A 35 -16.87 -7.22 11.85
N SER A 36 -16.54 -8.49 12.05
CA SER A 36 -17.25 -9.41 12.94
C SER A 36 -16.26 -10.23 13.74
N THR A 37 -16.66 -10.63 14.95
CA THR A 37 -15.89 -11.54 15.79
C THR A 37 -16.81 -12.59 16.42
N ASN A 38 -16.26 -13.79 16.66
CA ASN A 38 -16.88 -14.81 17.48
C ASN A 38 -16.33 -14.71 18.91
N CYS A 39 -17.15 -14.28 19.86
CA CYS A 39 -16.70 -14.05 21.24
C CYS A 39 -16.19 -15.30 21.97
N SER A 40 -16.61 -16.50 21.56
CA SER A 40 -16.21 -17.76 22.20
C SER A 40 -14.88 -18.31 21.66
N SER A 41 -14.57 -18.08 20.38
CA SER A 41 -13.32 -18.57 19.77
C SER A 41 -12.30 -17.47 19.48
N GLY A 42 -12.70 -16.20 19.47
CA GLY A 42 -11.87 -15.06 19.10
C GLY A 42 -11.60 -14.95 17.60
N ALA A 43 -12.25 -15.81 16.80
CA ALA A 43 -12.14 -15.78 15.35
C ALA A 43 -12.78 -14.51 14.81
N SER A 44 -12.00 -13.74 14.04
CA SER A 44 -12.40 -12.40 13.62
C SER A 44 -12.12 -12.17 12.13
N SER A 45 -12.93 -11.30 11.52
CA SER A 45 -12.72 -10.79 10.17
C SER A 45 -12.98 -9.29 10.18
N LEU A 46 -12.08 -8.52 9.56
CA LEU A 46 -12.08 -7.06 9.64
C LEU A 46 -11.76 -6.48 8.25
N THR A 47 -12.61 -5.57 7.79
CA THR A 47 -12.36 -4.73 6.63
C THR A 47 -11.77 -3.41 7.11
N LEU A 48 -10.58 -3.09 6.61
CA LEU A 48 -9.87 -1.86 6.93
C LEU A 48 -9.33 -1.22 5.65
N PRO A 49 -10.07 -0.26 5.07
CA PRO A 49 -9.59 0.52 3.94
C PRO A 49 -8.53 1.53 4.38
N LEU A 50 -7.39 1.52 3.70
CA LEU A 50 -6.26 2.40 3.94
C LEU A 50 -5.91 3.21 2.69
N ASN A 51 -5.32 4.39 2.90
CA ASN A 51 -4.49 5.10 1.94
C ASN A 51 -3.04 5.01 2.42
N SER A 52 -2.18 4.47 1.57
CA SER A 52 -0.75 4.35 1.79
C SER A 52 -0.04 5.47 1.02
N GLU A 53 0.26 6.56 1.70
CA GLU A 53 1.08 7.66 1.16
C GLU A 53 2.53 7.19 1.07
N ILE A 54 3.18 7.41 -0.08
CA ILE A 54 4.53 6.92 -0.34
C ILE A 54 5.48 8.11 -0.49
N PHE A 55 6.58 8.07 0.26
CA PHE A 55 7.63 9.08 0.23
C PHE A 55 8.94 8.45 -0.27
N LEU A 56 9.51 8.99 -1.34
CA LEU A 56 10.77 8.51 -1.94
C LEU A 56 11.98 9.15 -1.25
N ASP A 57 12.18 8.79 0.02
CA ASP A 57 13.12 9.45 0.93
C ASP A 57 14.58 9.00 0.77
N GLY A 58 14.80 7.79 0.27
CA GLY A 58 16.13 7.20 0.19
C GLY A 58 16.71 6.86 1.57
N ASP A 59 17.99 7.16 1.81
CA ASP A 59 18.60 7.04 3.15
C ASP A 59 18.70 8.42 3.80
N LEU A 60 17.78 8.72 4.72
CA LEU A 60 17.73 9.99 5.43
C LEU A 60 18.88 10.11 6.45
N LEU A 61 19.47 9.00 6.90
CA LEU A 61 20.48 8.98 7.98
C LEU A 61 21.69 8.10 7.61
N PRO A 62 22.45 8.44 6.56
CA PRO A 62 23.54 7.62 6.03
C PRO A 62 24.72 7.43 6.99
N ALA A 63 24.78 8.23 8.06
CA ALA A 63 25.76 8.08 9.14
C ALA A 63 25.41 6.96 10.13
N ARG A 64 24.23 6.33 10.01
CA ARG A 64 23.79 5.22 10.86
C ARG A 64 23.89 3.88 10.13
N PRO A 65 24.14 2.77 10.84
CA PRO A 65 24.08 1.45 10.22
C PRO A 65 22.66 1.15 9.71
N GLY A 66 22.57 0.68 8.47
CA GLY A 66 21.29 0.39 7.81
C GLY A 66 20.76 1.57 7.00
N ILE A 67 19.79 1.31 6.12
CA ILE A 67 19.14 2.35 5.30
C ILE A 67 17.97 2.91 6.10
N GLN A 68 18.07 4.18 6.48
CA GLN A 68 17.07 4.83 7.33
C GLN A 68 16.12 5.66 6.48
N VAL A 69 15.06 5.01 6.02
CA VAL A 69 14.16 5.60 5.03
C VAL A 69 13.11 6.52 5.66
N CYS A 70 12.58 6.12 6.81
CA CYS A 70 11.64 6.94 7.54
C CYS A 70 12.36 7.77 8.61
N PRO A 71 11.87 8.98 8.92
CA PRO A 71 12.35 9.76 10.04
C PRO A 71 12.21 9.02 11.38
N VAL A 72 13.12 9.29 12.31
CA VAL A 72 13.14 8.66 13.63
C VAL A 72 13.09 9.70 14.74
N CYS A 73 12.43 9.38 15.85
CA CYS A 73 12.53 10.15 17.07
C CYS A 73 13.66 9.58 17.93
N LEU A 74 14.75 10.33 18.12
CA LEU A 74 15.87 9.92 18.97
C LEU A 74 16.17 11.00 20.01
N GLY A 75 16.25 10.60 21.28
CA GLY A 75 16.65 11.50 22.35
C GLY A 75 15.74 12.72 22.44
N ASN A 76 14.43 12.51 22.22
CA ASN A 76 13.40 13.54 22.23
C ASN A 76 13.50 14.58 21.09
N ALA A 77 14.27 14.28 20.04
CA ALA A 77 14.37 15.13 18.86
C ALA A 77 14.16 14.33 17.58
N CYS A 78 13.61 15.01 16.59
CA CYS A 78 13.24 14.42 15.32
C CYS A 78 14.51 14.37 14.48
N VAL A 79 14.83 13.21 13.90
CA VAL A 79 16.06 12.98 13.16
C VAL A 79 15.68 12.48 11.76
N GLY A 80 15.89 13.35 10.76
CA GLY A 80 15.32 13.24 9.42
C GLY A 80 13.94 13.91 9.29
N GLY A 81 13.39 13.91 8.08
CA GLY A 81 12.06 14.46 7.80
C GLY A 81 11.98 15.99 7.79
N SER A 82 10.77 16.52 7.62
CA SER A 82 10.52 17.97 7.58
C SER A 82 10.78 18.68 8.91
N ASN A 83 10.77 17.94 10.02
CA ASN A 83 10.95 18.48 11.37
C ASN A 83 12.33 18.15 11.97
N ASN A 84 13.35 17.88 11.14
CA ASN A 84 14.68 17.51 11.62
C ASN A 84 15.25 18.52 12.65
N GLY A 85 15.60 18.03 13.84
CA GLY A 85 16.11 18.81 14.97
C GLY A 85 15.03 19.41 15.88
N ALA A 86 13.75 19.34 15.51
CA ALA A 86 12.66 19.76 16.38
C ALA A 86 12.51 18.80 17.56
N ALA A 87 12.06 19.31 18.70
CA ALA A 87 11.70 18.45 19.81
C ALA A 87 10.48 17.61 19.43
N CYS A 88 10.48 16.32 19.77
CA CYS A 88 9.30 15.47 19.63
C CYS A 88 8.75 15.10 21.02
N THR A 89 8.55 16.09 21.91
CA THR A 89 8.04 15.89 23.29
C THR A 89 6.73 16.61 23.62
N LEU A 90 6.35 17.67 22.91
CA LEU A 90 5.12 18.43 23.16
C LEU A 90 4.40 18.72 21.84
N ALA A 91 3.07 18.73 21.84
CA ALA A 91 2.26 18.94 20.64
C ALA A 91 2.50 20.27 19.89
N THR A 92 3.12 21.25 20.51
CA THR A 92 3.49 22.53 19.87
C THR A 92 4.81 22.46 19.10
N ASP A 93 5.63 21.45 19.36
CA ASP A 93 6.99 21.32 18.82
C ASP A 93 7.01 20.60 17.46
N CYS A 94 5.88 19.98 17.10
CA CYS A 94 5.65 19.28 15.85
C CYS A 94 4.63 20.10 15.00
N PRO A 95 5.04 20.98 14.04
CA PRO A 95 4.12 21.70 13.16
C PRO A 95 3.47 20.68 12.22
N GLY A 96 2.25 20.28 12.55
CA GLY A 96 1.88 18.88 12.37
C GLY A 96 1.25 18.47 13.69
N GLY A 97 1.78 17.51 14.42
CA GLY A 97 1.01 16.80 15.47
C GLY A 97 1.43 16.85 16.92
N SER A 98 0.94 15.84 17.66
CA SER A 98 1.14 15.71 19.10
C SER A 98 2.27 14.76 19.39
N CYS A 99 3.42 15.29 19.81
CA CYS A 99 4.52 14.44 20.22
C CYS A 99 4.24 13.80 21.62
N VAL A 100 4.63 12.54 21.80
CA VAL A 100 4.33 11.62 22.92
C VAL A 100 4.03 12.25 24.30
N THR A 101 2.75 12.57 24.52
CA THR A 101 1.94 12.20 25.70
C THR A 101 0.45 12.39 25.32
N ALA A 102 -0.13 11.34 24.73
CA ALA A 102 -1.57 11.16 24.52
C ALA A 102 -2.31 12.10 23.51
N THR A 103 -2.84 11.45 22.46
CA THR A 103 -4.20 11.65 21.89
C THR A 103 -4.48 12.86 21.00
N VAL A 104 -3.81 13.00 19.86
CA VAL A 104 -4.40 13.65 18.66
C VAL A 104 -3.94 12.92 17.39
N CYS A 105 -4.85 12.53 16.52
CA CYS A 105 -4.50 12.01 15.19
C CYS A 105 -4.13 13.14 14.25
N HIS A 106 -3.08 12.90 13.46
CA HIS A 106 -2.71 13.78 12.36
C HIS A 106 -3.42 13.36 11.08
N THR A 107 -4.39 14.16 10.67
CA THR A 107 -4.83 14.25 9.27
C THR A 107 -3.81 15.08 8.51
N LEU A 108 -3.49 14.71 7.26
CA LEU A 108 -2.82 15.64 6.35
C LEU A 108 -3.65 16.94 6.30
N ALA A 109 -2.96 18.07 6.18
CA ALA A 109 -3.53 19.43 6.28
C ALA A 109 -4.64 19.75 5.24
N THR A 110 -5.00 18.81 4.39
CA THR A 110 -6.00 18.95 3.31
C THR A 110 -7.39 18.41 3.65
N GLU A 111 -7.59 17.65 4.73
CA GLU A 111 -8.88 16.98 4.97
C GLU A 111 -9.58 17.46 6.26
N GLY A 112 -10.79 18.02 6.10
CA GLY A 112 -11.55 18.75 7.14
C GLY A 112 -12.17 17.91 8.27
N SER A 113 -11.39 17.07 8.95
CA SER A 113 -11.87 16.22 10.06
C SER A 113 -11.18 16.51 11.39
N ASN A 114 -11.25 17.77 11.85
CA ASN A 114 -10.85 18.13 13.20
C ASN A 114 -11.93 17.72 14.22
N GLY A 115 -11.66 16.70 15.06
CA GLY A 115 -12.29 16.61 16.40
C GLY A 115 -12.97 15.32 16.86
N ALA A 116 -12.84 14.16 16.20
CA ALA A 116 -13.30 12.88 16.75
C ALA A 116 -12.14 12.06 17.34
N PRO A 117 -12.31 11.35 18.48
CA PRO A 117 -11.21 10.66 19.15
C PRO A 117 -10.82 9.38 18.41
N CYS A 118 -9.65 9.38 17.77
CA CYS A 118 -8.88 8.16 17.58
C CYS A 118 -8.17 7.87 18.91
N VAL A 119 -8.34 6.67 19.47
CA VAL A 119 -7.53 6.22 20.62
C VAL A 119 -6.25 5.62 20.03
N PRO A 120 -5.06 6.24 20.22
CA PRO A 120 -3.81 5.69 19.74
C PRO A 120 -3.56 4.32 20.40
N ALA A 121 -3.10 3.35 19.61
CA ALA A 121 -2.28 2.28 20.16
C ALA A 121 -0.83 2.66 19.85
N ASP A 122 -0.06 2.95 20.89
CA ASP A 122 1.37 3.16 20.75
C ASP A 122 1.99 1.85 20.28
N SER A 123 2.54 1.84 19.06
CA SER A 123 3.48 0.79 18.70
C SER A 123 4.76 1.06 19.49
N PRO A 124 5.31 0.10 20.24
CA PRO A 124 6.54 0.35 20.98
C PRO A 124 7.65 0.77 20.01
N ILE A 125 8.19 1.99 20.15
CA ILE A 125 9.40 2.40 19.44
C ILE A 125 10.53 1.53 19.96
N ASN A 126 10.93 0.53 19.18
CA ASN A 126 11.96 -0.43 19.54
C ASN A 126 12.86 -0.69 18.34
N ALA A 127 13.86 -1.55 18.51
CA ALA A 127 14.84 -1.84 17.46
C ALA A 127 14.22 -2.40 16.16
N GLY A 128 13.02 -2.99 16.22
CA GLY A 128 12.29 -3.50 15.05
C GLY A 128 11.38 -2.47 14.36
N PHE A 129 10.93 -1.43 15.07
CA PHE A 129 10.08 -0.37 14.53
C PHE A 129 10.50 0.99 15.12
N PRO A 130 11.65 1.55 14.70
CA PRO A 130 12.25 2.75 15.31
C PRO A 130 11.63 4.08 14.82
N THR A 131 10.61 4.01 13.97
CA THR A 131 10.04 5.15 13.25
C THR A 131 8.93 5.82 14.08
N SER A 132 8.81 7.14 13.97
CA SER A 132 7.78 7.90 14.71
C SER A 132 6.88 8.67 13.76
N GLN A 133 5.58 8.65 14.04
CA GLN A 133 4.60 9.51 13.38
C GLN A 133 4.76 11.00 13.73
N ASP A 134 5.55 11.31 14.77
CA ASP A 134 5.86 12.68 15.19
C ASP A 134 6.86 13.37 14.24
N CYS A 135 7.58 12.57 13.46
CA CYS A 135 8.59 13.02 12.52
C CYS A 135 8.06 12.79 11.09
N PRO A 136 7.36 13.78 10.48
CA PRO A 136 6.80 13.58 9.16
C PRO A 136 7.92 13.43 8.11
N PRO A 137 7.77 12.50 7.15
CA PRO A 137 8.59 12.47 5.94
C PRO A 137 8.60 13.82 5.22
N PRO A 138 9.66 14.12 4.44
CA PRO A 138 9.71 15.32 3.61
C PRO A 138 8.57 15.35 2.58
N GLY A 139 7.61 16.27 2.72
CA GLY A 139 6.49 16.39 1.78
C GLY A 139 6.87 16.68 0.33
N SER A 140 8.09 17.18 0.06
CA SER A 140 8.62 17.34 -1.30
C SER A 140 8.96 16.01 -2.00
N LEU A 141 9.02 14.91 -1.23
CA LEU A 141 9.32 13.57 -1.71
C LEU A 141 8.08 12.67 -1.73
N ASP A 142 6.92 13.24 -1.40
CA ASP A 142 5.63 12.60 -1.59
C ASP A 142 5.36 12.38 -3.08
N ILE A 143 5.08 11.13 -3.44
CA ILE A 143 4.77 10.70 -4.81
C ILE A 143 3.34 10.17 -4.94
N GLY A 144 2.53 10.30 -3.88
CA GLY A 144 1.10 10.04 -3.86
C GLY A 144 0.66 8.83 -3.03
N GLY A 145 -0.66 8.76 -2.84
CA GLY A 145 -1.34 7.71 -2.10
C GLY A 145 -1.76 6.50 -2.96
N LEU A 146 -1.55 5.30 -2.41
CA LEU A 146 -2.12 4.05 -2.93
C LEU A 146 -3.28 3.59 -2.05
N PRO A 147 -4.50 3.41 -2.60
CA PRO A 147 -5.59 2.80 -1.86
C PRO A 147 -5.30 1.31 -1.65
N ILE A 148 -5.27 0.88 -0.39
CA ILE A 148 -5.08 -0.51 0.00
C ILE A 148 -6.22 -0.93 0.91
N ALA A 149 -7.07 -1.84 0.43
CA ALA A 149 -8.15 -2.40 1.24
C ALA A 149 -7.70 -3.70 1.90
N PHE A 150 -7.44 -3.68 3.20
CA PHE A 150 -7.17 -4.90 3.93
C PHE A 150 -8.47 -5.66 4.22
N ALA A 151 -8.50 -6.92 3.79
CA ALA A 151 -9.48 -7.91 4.22
C ALA A 151 -8.81 -8.83 5.22
N LEU A 152 -8.77 -8.40 6.48
CA LEU A 152 -8.07 -9.06 7.58
C LEU A 152 -8.88 -10.23 8.13
N THR A 153 -8.19 -11.31 8.48
CA THR A 153 -8.79 -12.44 9.20
C THR A 153 -7.81 -13.04 10.19
N THR A 154 -8.33 -13.67 11.25
CA THR A 154 -7.51 -14.49 12.15
C THR A 154 -7.33 -15.92 11.62
N GLY A 155 -7.95 -16.27 10.50
CA GLY A 155 -7.76 -17.55 9.83
C GLY A 155 -6.55 -17.55 8.88
N THR A 156 -6.42 -18.62 8.11
CA THR A 156 -5.40 -18.72 7.06
C THR A 156 -5.90 -18.11 5.75
N LYS A 157 -5.07 -17.29 5.11
CA LYS A 157 -5.24 -16.82 3.73
C LYS A 157 -4.17 -17.44 2.85
N THR A 158 -4.59 -18.00 1.73
CA THR A 158 -3.67 -18.57 0.73
C THR A 158 -4.06 -18.05 -0.64
N SER A 159 -3.06 -17.64 -1.42
CA SER A 159 -3.20 -17.27 -2.82
C SER A 159 -2.14 -17.99 -3.62
N THR A 160 -2.51 -18.58 -4.76
CA THR A 160 -1.59 -19.25 -5.68
C THR A 160 -1.67 -18.58 -7.04
N GLY A 161 -0.52 -18.18 -7.57
CA GLY A 161 -0.42 -17.50 -8.85
C GLY A 161 -1.01 -18.34 -9.99
N GLN A 162 -1.65 -17.69 -10.95
CA GLN A 162 -2.32 -18.31 -12.09
C GLN A 162 -1.62 -17.97 -13.40
N LEU A 163 -1.81 -18.80 -14.44
CA LEU A 163 -1.47 -18.41 -15.80
C LEU A 163 -2.52 -17.41 -16.30
N LYS A 164 -2.11 -16.19 -16.63
CA LYS A 164 -2.96 -15.13 -17.18
C LYS A 164 -2.26 -14.50 -18.37
N SER A 165 -2.95 -14.42 -19.51
CA SER A 165 -2.41 -13.79 -20.72
C SER A 165 -0.97 -14.22 -21.05
N GLY A 166 -0.70 -15.53 -20.97
CA GLY A 166 0.64 -16.10 -21.21
C GLY A 166 1.67 -15.87 -20.10
N GLN A 167 1.42 -14.98 -19.14
CA GLN A 167 2.28 -14.77 -17.97
C GLN A 167 1.93 -15.80 -16.87
N ALA A 168 2.92 -16.57 -16.44
CA ALA A 168 2.76 -17.51 -15.33
C ALA A 168 2.76 -16.80 -13.98
N ASN A 169 2.20 -17.44 -12.96
CA ASN A 169 2.27 -17.01 -11.56
C ASN A 169 1.76 -15.58 -11.30
N VAL A 170 0.66 -15.22 -11.95
CA VAL A 170 -0.01 -13.93 -11.75
C VAL A 170 -0.92 -14.02 -10.53
N PHE A 171 -0.70 -13.12 -9.57
CA PHE A 171 -1.52 -12.89 -8.38
C PHE A 171 -2.40 -11.67 -8.56
N CYS A 172 -1.84 -10.58 -9.09
CA CYS A 172 -2.49 -9.28 -9.18
C CYS A 172 -2.39 -8.74 -10.60
N GLY A 173 -3.26 -9.25 -11.46
CA GLY A 173 -3.26 -8.88 -12.86
C GLY A 173 -3.94 -7.54 -13.08
N TYR A 174 -3.20 -6.64 -13.75
CA TYR A 174 -3.70 -5.39 -14.29
C TYR A 174 -3.55 -5.39 -15.80
N CYS A 175 -4.44 -4.63 -16.42
CA CYS A 175 -4.49 -4.44 -17.86
C CYS A 175 -3.18 -3.81 -18.35
N ARG A 176 -2.41 -4.55 -19.16
CA ARG A 176 -1.08 -4.17 -19.67
C ARG A 176 -0.93 -4.44 -21.17
N ASP A 177 -0.47 -3.45 -21.91
CA ASP A 177 0.06 -3.68 -23.26
C ASP A 177 1.32 -4.54 -23.13
N ASP A 178 1.30 -5.79 -23.60
CA ASP A 178 2.40 -6.74 -23.35
C ASP A 178 3.70 -6.36 -24.09
N GLY A 179 3.64 -5.37 -24.97
CA GLY A 179 4.76 -4.87 -25.75
C GLY A 179 5.00 -5.67 -27.02
N THR A 180 4.13 -6.61 -27.37
CA THR A 180 4.22 -7.36 -28.62
C THR A 180 3.55 -6.60 -29.76
N GLY A 181 4.26 -6.46 -30.88
CA GLY A 181 3.79 -5.75 -32.06
C GLY A 181 4.48 -4.41 -32.31
N PRO A 182 4.22 -3.78 -33.48
CA PRO A 182 4.97 -2.62 -33.97
C PRO A 182 4.77 -1.33 -33.15
N THR A 183 3.79 -1.30 -32.25
CA THR A 183 3.46 -0.16 -31.38
C THR A 183 3.45 -0.54 -29.89
N GLY A 184 4.04 -1.68 -29.52
CA GLY A 184 4.02 -2.19 -28.15
C GLY A 184 4.74 -1.26 -27.17
N THR A 185 4.08 -0.95 -26.06
CA THR A 185 4.53 0.04 -25.08
C THR A 185 4.93 -0.55 -23.73
N SER A 186 4.56 -1.80 -23.43
CA SER A 186 4.79 -2.42 -22.11
C SER A 186 4.05 -1.72 -20.95
N CYS A 187 3.17 -0.77 -21.26
CA CYS A 187 2.50 0.10 -20.29
C CYS A 187 1.24 -0.55 -19.71
N PHE A 188 0.99 -0.30 -18.43
CA PHE A 188 -0.30 -0.56 -17.80
C PHE A 188 -1.34 0.50 -18.20
N GLU A 189 -2.61 0.09 -18.29
CA GLU A 189 -3.76 0.97 -18.50
C GLU A 189 -3.73 2.11 -17.46
N GLY A 190 -3.82 3.35 -17.93
CA GLY A 190 -3.76 4.55 -17.09
C GLY A 190 -2.38 5.19 -16.92
N ASN A 191 -1.31 4.58 -17.43
CA ASN A 191 0.01 5.18 -17.36
C ASN A 191 0.10 6.39 -18.32
N THR A 192 0.30 7.58 -17.76
CA THR A 192 0.42 8.83 -18.53
C THR A 192 1.86 9.29 -18.75
N THR A 193 2.86 8.46 -18.41
CA THR A 193 4.27 8.80 -18.63
C THR A 193 4.61 8.84 -20.12
N THR A 194 5.65 9.60 -20.47
CA THR A 194 6.12 9.74 -21.86
C THR A 194 6.41 8.36 -22.47
N GLY A 195 5.74 8.05 -23.58
CA GLY A 195 5.87 6.76 -24.27
C GLY A 195 4.69 5.80 -24.03
N CYS A 196 3.86 6.06 -23.02
CA CYS A 196 2.60 5.35 -22.85
C CYS A 196 1.43 6.04 -23.59
N PRO A 197 0.44 5.28 -24.08
CA PRO A 197 -0.72 5.85 -24.77
C PRO A 197 -1.53 6.76 -23.84
N THR A 198 -1.89 7.96 -24.32
CA THR A 198 -2.78 8.89 -23.62
C THR A 198 -3.85 9.41 -24.57
N ASN A 199 -4.96 9.93 -24.02
CA ASN A 199 -6.06 10.45 -24.81
C ASN A 199 -5.63 11.64 -25.70
N SER A 200 -4.66 12.44 -25.26
CA SER A 200 -4.05 13.49 -26.09
C SER A 200 -3.22 12.95 -27.26
N GLY A 201 -2.75 11.72 -27.15
CA GLY A 201 -2.07 10.99 -28.24
C GLY A 201 -3.05 10.41 -29.26
N CYS A 202 -4.36 10.41 -28.99
CA CYS A 202 -5.36 9.88 -29.92
C CYS A 202 -5.51 10.79 -31.15
N THR A 203 -4.78 10.50 -32.21
CA THR A 203 -4.76 11.26 -33.47
C THR A 203 -5.76 10.73 -34.51
N ALA A 204 -6.28 9.53 -34.30
CA ALA A 204 -7.42 8.96 -34.98
C ALA A 204 -7.98 7.78 -34.17
N ALA A 205 -9.09 7.19 -34.62
CA ALA A 205 -9.58 5.94 -34.04
C ALA A 205 -8.50 4.85 -34.14
N GLY A 206 -8.17 4.22 -33.00
CA GLY A 206 -7.11 3.24 -32.91
C GLY A 206 -5.70 3.78 -33.15
N THR A 207 -5.41 5.07 -32.91
CA THR A 207 -4.07 5.64 -33.12
C THR A 207 -3.64 6.58 -31.98
N PRO A 208 -2.68 6.19 -31.10
CA PRO A 208 -2.06 4.87 -31.03
C PRO A 208 -3.10 3.79 -30.73
N PHE A 209 -2.93 2.65 -31.38
CA PHE A 209 -3.76 1.47 -31.15
C PHE A 209 -3.47 0.95 -29.73
N PRO A 210 -4.45 0.48 -28.93
CA PRO A 210 -5.89 0.27 -29.19
C PRO A 210 -6.86 1.04 -28.25
N CYS A 211 -6.38 1.85 -27.30
CA CYS A 211 -7.24 2.52 -26.31
C CYS A 211 -8.02 3.75 -26.85
N CYS A 212 -7.70 4.21 -28.07
CA CYS A 212 -8.31 5.36 -28.71
C CYS A 212 -9.58 4.96 -29.48
N THR A 213 -10.74 5.47 -29.08
CA THR A 213 -12.01 5.27 -29.80
C THR A 213 -12.27 6.33 -30.88
N GLY A 214 -11.45 7.38 -30.93
CA GLY A 214 -11.55 8.47 -31.89
C GLY A 214 -10.51 9.57 -31.64
N LEU A 215 -10.57 10.65 -32.41
CA LEU A 215 -9.61 11.75 -32.32
C LEU A 215 -9.81 12.50 -31.00
N GLY A 216 -8.79 12.48 -30.13
CA GLY A 216 -8.86 13.01 -28.76
C GLY A 216 -9.81 12.26 -27.82
N THR A 217 -10.35 11.10 -28.25
CA THR A 217 -11.33 10.33 -27.48
C THR A 217 -10.88 8.88 -27.28
N GLY A 218 -11.14 8.32 -26.11
CA GLY A 218 -10.70 6.98 -25.75
C GLY A 218 -10.64 6.76 -24.24
N GLY A 219 -10.29 5.55 -23.85
CA GLY A 219 -10.06 5.13 -22.47
C GLY A 219 -8.58 5.13 -22.06
N CYS A 220 -7.70 5.83 -22.77
CA CYS A 220 -6.25 5.75 -22.48
C CYS A 220 -5.87 6.41 -21.14
N ASN A 221 -6.63 7.43 -20.70
CA ASN A 221 -6.42 8.10 -19.41
C ASN A 221 -7.42 7.58 -18.35
N LEU A 222 -7.57 6.26 -18.22
CA LEU A 222 -8.39 5.64 -17.19
C LEU A 222 -7.54 5.30 -15.94
N PRO A 223 -8.14 5.10 -14.76
CA PRO A 223 -7.43 4.50 -13.63
C PRO A 223 -6.90 3.09 -13.99
N PRO A 224 -5.87 2.58 -13.28
CA PRO A 224 -5.42 1.20 -13.45
C PRO A 224 -6.59 0.22 -13.33
N LYS A 225 -6.77 -0.64 -14.33
CA LYS A 225 -7.82 -1.66 -14.29
C LYS A 225 -7.29 -3.00 -13.84
N GLN A 226 -7.82 -3.49 -12.72
CA GLN A 226 -7.60 -4.86 -12.28
C GLN A 226 -8.41 -5.82 -13.15
N CYS A 227 -7.74 -6.75 -13.81
CA CYS A 227 -8.32 -7.81 -14.64
C CYS A 227 -8.22 -9.19 -13.98
N PHE A 228 -7.38 -9.33 -12.95
CA PHE A 228 -7.31 -10.52 -12.13
C PHE A 228 -6.96 -10.17 -10.67
N ASN A 229 -7.76 -10.70 -9.75
CA ASN A 229 -7.51 -10.64 -8.33
C ASN A 229 -7.37 -12.06 -7.77
N GLY A 230 -6.14 -12.45 -7.43
CA GLY A 230 -5.81 -13.77 -6.90
C GLY A 230 -6.38 -14.05 -5.50
N LEU A 231 -6.69 -13.02 -4.72
CA LEU A 231 -7.30 -13.17 -3.40
C LEU A 231 -8.73 -13.72 -3.48
N THR A 232 -9.51 -13.19 -4.42
CA THR A 232 -10.90 -13.58 -4.67
C THR A 232 -11.02 -14.60 -5.81
N ASN A 233 -9.92 -14.88 -6.49
CA ASN A 233 -9.86 -15.65 -7.74
C ASN A 233 -10.89 -15.15 -8.78
N THR A 234 -11.03 -13.83 -8.89
CA THR A 234 -11.95 -13.18 -9.83
C THR A 234 -11.18 -12.63 -11.02
N SER A 235 -11.72 -12.83 -12.22
CA SER A 235 -11.16 -12.28 -13.45
C SER A 235 -12.20 -11.41 -14.15
N THR A 236 -11.75 -10.29 -14.69
CA THR A 236 -12.56 -9.36 -15.49
C THR A 236 -11.80 -9.07 -16.78
N ALA A 237 -12.51 -8.93 -17.90
CA ALA A 237 -11.88 -8.54 -19.15
C ALA A 237 -11.32 -7.11 -19.06
N CYS A 238 -10.19 -6.85 -19.72
CA CYS A 238 -9.69 -5.50 -19.88
C CYS A 238 -10.58 -4.64 -20.80
N THR A 239 -10.53 -3.30 -20.66
CA THR A 239 -11.54 -2.40 -21.27
C THR A 239 -11.21 -2.05 -22.71
N ASP A 240 -11.67 -2.87 -23.64
CA ASP A 240 -12.13 -2.41 -24.96
C ASP A 240 -13.29 -3.22 -25.57
N GLY A 241 -13.94 -4.07 -24.78
CA GLY A 241 -15.20 -4.72 -25.18
C GLY A 241 -15.07 -5.88 -26.16
N SER A 242 -13.86 -6.41 -26.43
CA SER A 242 -13.69 -7.62 -27.25
C SER A 242 -12.83 -8.73 -26.64
N GLY A 243 -12.21 -8.50 -25.47
CA GLY A 243 -11.49 -9.54 -24.75
C GLY A 243 -10.11 -9.90 -25.33
N SER A 244 -9.56 -9.06 -26.21
CA SER A 244 -8.23 -9.25 -26.80
C SER A 244 -7.21 -8.16 -26.47
N TRP A 245 -7.58 -7.14 -25.67
CA TRP A 245 -6.63 -6.16 -25.17
C TRP A 245 -7.09 -5.48 -23.86
N PRO A 246 -6.15 -4.99 -23.05
CA PRO A 246 -4.79 -5.49 -22.90
C PRO A 246 -4.71 -6.85 -22.19
N ASP A 247 -3.51 -7.43 -22.21
CA ASP A 247 -3.18 -8.63 -21.47
C ASP A 247 -3.31 -8.43 -19.98
N CYS A 248 -3.80 -9.47 -19.31
CA CYS A 248 -3.92 -9.46 -17.87
C CYS A 248 -2.63 -9.92 -17.21
N GLN A 249 -1.78 -8.96 -16.87
CA GLN A 249 -0.42 -9.22 -16.38
C GLN A 249 -0.13 -8.44 -15.10
N GLN A 250 0.84 -8.90 -14.33
CA GLN A 250 1.51 -8.11 -13.29
C GLN A 250 2.92 -7.72 -13.77
N ALA A 251 3.65 -6.89 -13.03
CA ALA A 251 4.95 -6.38 -13.49
C ALA A 251 5.96 -7.50 -13.78
N ASN A 252 6.23 -8.39 -12.81
CA ASN A 252 7.04 -9.58 -13.00
C ASN A 252 6.30 -10.85 -12.51
N PRO A 253 6.55 -12.05 -13.10
CA PRO A 253 5.95 -13.31 -12.62
C PRO A 253 6.33 -13.64 -11.17
N GLY A 254 5.38 -14.15 -10.39
CA GLY A 254 5.62 -14.62 -9.02
C GLY A 254 5.17 -13.64 -7.93
N ALA A 255 5.42 -13.98 -6.67
CA ALA A 255 5.11 -13.09 -5.55
C ALA A 255 6.32 -12.21 -5.19
N PHE A 256 6.07 -10.91 -4.96
CA PHE A 256 7.01 -9.93 -4.40
C PHE A 256 8.30 -9.67 -5.19
N GLY A 257 8.28 -9.70 -6.53
CA GLY A 257 9.42 -9.22 -7.31
C GLY A 257 10.31 -10.23 -8.03
N PRO A 258 11.19 -9.70 -8.89
CA PRO A 258 11.93 -10.48 -9.89
C PRO A 258 12.97 -11.44 -9.29
N ALA A 259 13.45 -11.18 -8.07
CA ALA A 259 14.41 -12.03 -7.34
C ALA A 259 13.74 -13.21 -6.61
N GLY A 260 12.43 -13.42 -6.80
CA GLY A 260 11.65 -14.45 -6.13
C GLY A 260 10.69 -15.22 -7.02
N GLY A 261 10.79 -15.14 -8.36
CA GLY A 261 9.85 -15.75 -9.33
C GLY A 261 9.56 -17.26 -9.19
N GLY A 262 10.20 -17.96 -8.25
CA GLY A 262 9.85 -19.31 -7.80
C GLY A 262 8.77 -19.37 -6.71
N ALA A 263 8.40 -18.25 -6.10
CA ALA A 263 7.31 -18.18 -5.12
C ALA A 263 5.97 -18.16 -5.86
N HIS A 264 5.30 -19.32 -5.85
CA HIS A 264 4.04 -19.54 -6.55
C HIS A 264 2.81 -19.47 -5.64
N THR A 265 3.03 -19.51 -4.32
CA THR A 265 1.98 -19.49 -3.32
C THR A 265 2.37 -18.58 -2.16
N ILE A 266 1.46 -17.69 -1.78
CA ILE A 266 1.53 -16.87 -0.57
C ILE A 266 0.58 -17.50 0.43
N THR A 267 1.08 -17.78 1.64
CA THR A 267 0.26 -18.27 2.75
C THR A 267 0.52 -17.44 3.98
N GLU A 268 -0.52 -16.79 4.48
CA GLU A 268 -0.53 -16.05 5.73
C GLU A 268 -1.42 -16.76 6.73
N THR A 269 -0.94 -16.98 7.95
CA THR A 269 -1.70 -17.67 9.00
C THR A 269 -1.90 -16.75 10.19
N GLY A 270 -3.15 -16.34 10.42
CA GLY A 270 -3.54 -15.58 11.60
C GLY A 270 -3.66 -16.45 12.85
N ALA A 271 -3.95 -15.79 13.97
CA ALA A 271 -4.24 -16.42 15.25
C ALA A 271 -5.48 -15.77 15.88
N PRO A 272 -6.56 -16.54 16.14
CA PRO A 272 -7.74 -16.02 16.81
C PRO A 272 -7.44 -15.70 18.27
N ALA A 273 -8.19 -14.76 18.83
CA ALA A 273 -7.96 -14.27 20.19
C ALA A 273 -8.28 -15.28 21.31
N GLY A 274 -8.96 -16.39 20.99
CA GLY A 274 -9.53 -17.28 22.01
C GLY A 274 -10.81 -16.71 22.62
N ASN A 275 -11.23 -17.25 23.76
CA ASN A 275 -12.47 -16.84 24.41
C ASN A 275 -12.32 -15.44 25.03
N MET A 276 -13.12 -14.47 24.57
CA MET A 276 -13.07 -13.07 25.00
C MET A 276 -14.24 -12.69 25.92
N THR A 277 -15.01 -13.66 26.42
CA THR A 277 -16.20 -13.40 27.24
C THR A 277 -15.88 -12.89 28.64
N ASP A 278 -14.61 -12.89 29.03
CA ASP A 278 -14.11 -12.28 30.25
C ASP A 278 -13.98 -10.74 30.16
N GLY A 279 -14.17 -10.16 28.98
CA GLY A 279 -14.03 -8.72 28.73
C GLY A 279 -12.58 -8.20 28.82
N LEU A 280 -11.59 -9.09 28.93
CA LEU A 280 -10.17 -8.74 28.95
C LEU A 280 -9.61 -8.69 27.54
N GLY A 281 -8.42 -8.09 27.39
CA GLY A 281 -7.68 -8.09 26.14
C GLY A 281 -6.95 -9.42 25.94
N HIS A 282 -7.12 -10.03 24.76
CA HIS A 282 -6.46 -11.28 24.36
C HIS A 282 -5.59 -11.06 23.13
N ALA A 283 -4.42 -11.71 23.08
CA ALA A 283 -3.53 -11.62 21.94
C ALA A 283 -4.17 -12.25 20.69
N SER A 284 -4.11 -11.55 19.56
CA SER A 284 -4.61 -12.01 18.27
C SER A 284 -3.69 -11.57 17.15
N THR A 285 -3.62 -12.36 16.08
CA THR A 285 -2.92 -11.99 14.85
C THR A 285 -3.91 -12.00 13.69
N LEU A 286 -4.06 -10.85 13.05
CA LEU A 286 -4.86 -10.68 11.84
C LEU A 286 -3.94 -10.70 10.63
N VAL A 287 -4.33 -11.40 9.57
CA VAL A 287 -3.55 -11.48 8.33
C VAL A 287 -4.36 -11.09 7.11
N SER A 288 -3.67 -10.62 6.07
CA SER A 288 -4.28 -10.39 4.75
C SER A 288 -3.25 -10.57 3.62
N ILE A 289 -3.76 -10.92 2.45
CA ILE A 289 -3.06 -10.84 1.16
C ILE A 289 -3.90 -9.89 0.32
N PHE A 290 -3.29 -8.97 -0.41
CA PHE A 290 -3.98 -7.94 -1.18
C PHE A 290 -3.22 -7.64 -2.47
N CYS A 291 -3.87 -6.91 -3.39
CA CYS A 291 -3.23 -6.46 -4.62
C CYS A 291 -2.88 -4.99 -4.55
N ILE A 292 -1.67 -4.66 -4.99
CA ILE A 292 -1.19 -3.28 -5.13
C ILE A 292 -1.21 -2.94 -6.61
N GLN A 293 -1.85 -1.82 -6.94
CA GLN A 293 -1.93 -1.30 -8.31
C GLN A 293 -0.61 -0.62 -8.72
N PRO A 294 -0.34 -0.37 -10.02
CA PRO A 294 0.81 0.44 -10.41
C PRO A 294 0.69 1.86 -9.83
N THR A 295 1.83 2.43 -9.42
CA THR A 295 1.93 3.84 -9.02
C THR A 295 2.19 4.74 -10.22
N PHE A 296 2.64 4.18 -11.35
CA PHE A 296 3.16 4.88 -12.52
C PHE A 296 4.43 5.70 -12.25
N ASN A 297 5.02 5.56 -11.07
CA ASN A 297 6.36 6.02 -10.78
C ASN A 297 7.33 4.86 -11.07
N ALA A 298 8.10 4.96 -12.16
CA ALA A 298 9.00 3.89 -12.59
C ALA A 298 10.00 3.44 -11.52
N THR A 299 10.40 4.35 -10.63
CA THR A 299 11.31 4.04 -9.53
C THR A 299 10.63 3.18 -8.47
N VAL A 300 9.40 3.52 -8.08
CA VAL A 300 8.65 2.75 -7.07
C VAL A 300 8.11 1.46 -7.63
N ASP A 301 7.53 1.50 -8.83
CA ASP A 301 7.04 0.29 -9.50
C ASP A 301 8.18 -0.70 -9.76
N GLY A 302 9.37 -0.21 -10.15
CA GLY A 302 10.55 -1.06 -10.32
C GLY A 302 11.10 -1.62 -9.02
N ALA A 303 11.13 -0.83 -7.94
CA ALA A 303 11.65 -1.28 -6.64
C ALA A 303 10.69 -2.24 -5.91
N GLY A 304 9.38 -2.00 -6.02
CA GLY A 304 8.32 -2.79 -5.37
C GLY A 304 7.72 -3.90 -6.23
N ASP A 305 8.15 -4.04 -7.50
CA ASP A 305 7.52 -4.89 -8.51
C ASP A 305 6.00 -4.66 -8.62
N LEU A 306 5.64 -3.39 -8.78
CA LEU A 306 4.24 -2.99 -8.87
C LEU A 306 3.78 -2.89 -10.33
N PRO A 307 2.57 -3.34 -10.66
CA PRO A 307 1.61 -3.97 -9.75
C PRO A 307 2.00 -5.40 -9.37
N GLY A 308 1.65 -5.78 -8.15
CA GLY A 308 2.00 -7.06 -7.56
C GLY A 308 1.21 -7.37 -6.27
N PRO A 309 1.37 -8.57 -5.71
CA PRO A 309 0.75 -8.92 -4.45
C PRO A 309 1.47 -8.27 -3.27
N GLY A 310 0.68 -7.91 -2.25
CA GLY A 310 1.14 -7.54 -0.91
C GLY A 310 0.61 -8.56 0.12
N ALA A 311 1.33 -8.73 1.22
CA ALA A 311 0.89 -9.52 2.37
C ALA A 311 1.20 -8.80 3.67
N VAL A 312 0.37 -9.01 4.68
CA VAL A 312 0.52 -8.36 5.98
C VAL A 312 0.08 -9.31 7.10
N SER A 313 0.82 -9.27 8.21
CA SER A 313 0.49 -9.91 9.47
C SER A 313 0.52 -8.86 10.59
N LEU A 314 -0.58 -8.73 11.30
CA LEU A 314 -0.85 -7.70 12.29
C LEU A 314 -1.11 -8.36 13.65
N PRO A 315 -0.07 -8.52 14.49
CA PRO A 315 -0.27 -8.89 15.88
C PRO A 315 -0.92 -7.72 16.65
N GLY A 316 -1.80 -8.05 17.58
CA GLY A 316 -2.49 -7.07 18.40
C GLY A 316 -3.27 -7.69 19.55
N THR A 317 -4.13 -6.89 20.16
CA THR A 317 -5.00 -7.31 21.26
C THR A 317 -6.46 -7.12 20.86
N ALA A 318 -7.26 -8.17 20.99
CA ALA A 318 -8.71 -8.13 20.80
C ALA A 318 -9.41 -8.09 22.16
N GLN A 319 -10.38 -7.19 22.32
CA GLN A 319 -11.13 -7.00 23.55
C GLN A 319 -12.58 -6.65 23.23
N LEU A 320 -13.52 -7.18 24.02
CA LEU A 320 -14.91 -6.73 24.00
C LEU A 320 -15.04 -5.48 24.89
N LEU A 321 -15.49 -4.38 24.30
CA LEU A 321 -15.81 -3.15 25.03
C LEU A 321 -17.31 -3.09 25.35
N PRO A 322 -17.69 -2.56 26.52
CA PRO A 322 -19.10 -2.41 26.93
C PRO A 322 -19.88 -1.40 26.09
#